data_AF-A0AAN9AVJ0-F1
#
_entry.id   AF-A0AAN9AVJ0-F1
#
_cell.length_a   1.000
_cell.length_b   1.000
_cell.length_c   1.000
_cell.angle_alpha   90.00
_cell.angle_beta   90.00
_cell.angle_gamma   90.00
#
_symmetry.space_group_name_H-M   'P 1'
#
loop_
_entity.id
_entity.type
_entity.pdbx_description
1 polymer ?
#
loop_
_entity_poly.entity_id
_entity_poly.type
_entity_poly.pdbx_seq_one_letter_code
_entity_poly.pdbx_strand_id
1 'polypeptide(L)'
;MTVNDAIEKINECDEEKDIGVVFDSNLSFDPHIRGVVSKANQRIGIIKRTFSFLDKDTFLKLYKAFVRPLVEYANVVWSPFLKRQSQTIERVQRRATKILKECRDKSYAERLT
;
A
#
# COMPACT_ATOMS: atom_id res chain seq x y z
N MET A 1 34.40 -27.83 -15.64
CA MET A 1 34.27 -27.03 -14.41
C MET A 1 33.04 -27.51 -13.69
N THR A 2 33.23 -28.34 -12.67
CA THR A 2 32.15 -28.85 -11.83
C THR A 2 31.57 -27.68 -11.05
N VAL A 3 30.29 -27.40 -11.28
CA VAL A 3 29.52 -26.47 -10.46
C VAL A 3 29.38 -27.14 -9.10
N ASN A 4 30.35 -26.87 -8.22
CA ASN A 4 30.17 -27.11 -6.79
C ASN A 4 29.26 -26.00 -6.28
N ASP A 5 27.97 -26.11 -6.61
CA ASP A 5 26.94 -25.44 -5.83
C ASP A 5 26.96 -26.14 -4.47
N ALA A 6 27.71 -25.57 -3.54
CA ALA A 6 27.52 -25.86 -2.13
C ALA A 6 26.04 -25.58 -1.86
N ILE A 7 25.25 -26.64 -1.68
CA ILE A 7 23.84 -26.53 -1.29
C ILE A 7 23.89 -25.99 0.14
N GLU A 8 23.89 -24.66 0.29
CA GLU A 8 23.62 -24.01 1.56
C GLU A 8 22.26 -24.52 2.04
N LYS A 9 22.25 -25.04 3.26
CA LYS A 9 21.04 -25.59 3.88
C LYS A 9 20.04 -24.45 4.02
N ILE A 10 18.98 -24.47 3.21
CA ILE A 10 17.90 -23.49 3.27
C ILE A 10 17.19 -23.65 4.61
N ASN A 11 17.24 -22.61 5.44
CA ASN A 11 16.53 -22.57 6.71
C ASN A 11 15.08 -22.14 6.46
N GLU A 12 14.16 -22.72 7.22
CA GLU A 12 12.76 -22.28 7.23
C GLU A 12 12.66 -20.87 7.84
N CYS A 13 11.86 -20.01 7.23
CA CYS A 13 11.58 -18.65 7.71
C CYS A 13 10.07 -18.40 7.65
N ASP A 14 9.56 -17.64 8.61
CA ASP A 14 8.13 -17.29 8.69
C ASP A 14 7.72 -16.22 7.67
N GLU A 15 8.65 -15.31 7.34
CA GLU A 15 8.44 -14.22 6.37
C GLU A 15 9.69 -14.02 5.51
N GLU A 16 9.54 -13.96 4.19
CA GLU A 16 10.63 -13.68 3.25
C GLU A 16 10.21 -12.56 2.29
N LYS A 17 11.16 -11.72 1.86
CA LYS A 17 10.87 -10.58 0.99
C LYS A 17 11.55 -10.72 -0.35
N ASP A 18 10.74 -10.97 -1.39
CA ASP A 18 11.23 -11.07 -2.77
C ASP A 18 10.64 -9.96 -3.65
N ILE A 19 11.50 -9.29 -4.42
CA ILE A 19 11.17 -8.18 -5.34
C ILE A 19 10.24 -7.13 -4.69
N GLY A 20 10.36 -6.91 -3.37
CA GLY A 20 9.53 -5.92 -2.66
C GLY A 20 8.18 -6.41 -2.15
N VAL A 21 7.81 -7.68 -2.39
CA VAL A 21 6.63 -8.36 -1.83
C VAL A 21 7.07 -9.23 -0.66
N VAL A 22 6.33 -9.18 0.45
CA VAL A 22 6.58 -10.05 1.61
C VAL A 22 5.67 -11.27 1.53
N PHE A 23 6.28 -12.45 1.56
CA PHE A 23 5.60 -13.74 1.58
C PHE A 23 5.69 -14.31 2.99
N ASP A 24 4.55 -14.66 3.57
CA ASP A 24 4.49 -15.42 4.81
C ASP A 24 4.36 -16.91 4.55
N SER A 25 4.69 -17.74 5.54
CA SER A 25 4.57 -19.21 5.47
C SER A 25 3.17 -19.70 5.08
N ASN A 26 2.12 -18.92 5.34
CA ASN A 26 0.74 -19.24 4.99
C ASN A 26 0.27 -18.60 3.67
N LEU A 27 1.12 -17.85 2.97
CA LEU A 27 0.81 -17.10 1.74
C LEU A 27 -0.45 -16.22 1.87
N SER A 28 -0.71 -15.70 3.08
CA SER A 28 -1.85 -14.82 3.36
C SER A 28 -1.63 -13.39 2.83
N PHE A 29 -0.36 -12.97 2.68
CA PHE A 29 0.04 -11.60 2.36
C PHE A 29 -0.39 -10.54 3.38
N ASP A 30 -0.89 -10.94 4.56
CA ASP A 30 -1.28 -10.01 5.62
C ASP A 30 -0.10 -9.15 6.12
N PRO A 31 1.13 -9.70 6.30
CA PRO A 31 2.30 -8.88 6.63
C PRO A 31 2.62 -7.85 5.53
N HIS A 32 2.56 -8.27 4.27
CA HIS A 32 2.79 -7.38 3.12
C HIS A 32 1.79 -6.23 3.08
N ILE A 33 0.49 -6.53 3.15
CA ILE A 33 -0.57 -5.53 3.11
C ILE A 33 -0.44 -4.55 4.28
N ARG A 34 -0.15 -5.03 5.50
CA ARG A 34 0.11 -4.14 6.65
C ARG A 34 1.29 -3.20 6.39
N GLY A 35 2.38 -3.73 5.83
CA GLY A 35 3.56 -2.94 5.47
C GLY A 35 3.27 -1.88 4.41
N VAL A 36 2.56 -2.24 3.33
CA VAL A 36 2.14 -1.35 2.26
C VAL A 36 1.23 -0.24 2.79
N VAL A 37 0.21 -0.60 3.57
CA VAL A 37 -0.74 0.36 4.17
C VAL A 37 -0.05 1.32 5.14
N SER A 38 0.91 0.83 5.94
CA SER A 38 1.72 1.69 6.81
C SER A 38 2.51 2.72 6.00
N LYS A 39 3.24 2.29 4.97
CA LYS A 39 4.01 3.19 4.09
C LYS A 39 3.11 4.22 3.38
N ALA A 40 1.96 3.79 2.86
CA ALA A 40 1.01 4.67 2.21
C ALA A 40 0.45 5.73 3.18
N ASN A 41 0.10 5.34 4.41
CA ASN A 41 -0.34 6.28 5.43
C ASN A 41 0.75 7.28 5.84
N GLN A 42 2.02 6.86 5.86
CA GLN A 42 3.15 7.78 6.09
C GLN A 42 3.25 8.82 4.96
N ARG A 43 3.13 8.41 3.68
CA ARG A 43 3.12 9.35 2.54
C ARG A 43 1.96 10.34 2.60
N ILE A 44 0.76 9.85 2.93
CA ILE A 44 -0.43 10.70 3.18
C ILE A 44 -0.14 11.71 4.30
N GLY A 45 0.51 11.27 5.39
CA GLY A 45 0.89 12.14 6.50
C GLY A 45 1.90 13.22 6.11
N ILE A 46 2.86 12.89 5.25
CA ILE A 46 3.82 13.86 4.70
C ILE A 46 3.08 14.89 3.85
N ILE A 47 2.27 14.46 2.87
CA ILE A 47 1.49 15.36 1.99
C ILE A 47 0.65 16.33 2.84
N LYS A 48 -0.04 15.83 3.87
CA LYS A 48 -0.85 16.66 4.76
C LYS A 48 -0.04 17.71 5.53
N ARG A 49 1.21 17.42 5.91
CA ARG A 49 2.07 18.33 6.67
C ARG A 49 2.82 19.33 5.79
N THR A 50 3.17 18.93 4.57
CA THR A 50 3.93 19.77 3.64
C THR A 50 3.09 20.91 3.06
N PHE A 51 1.80 20.67 2.79
CA PHE A 51 0.94 21.65 2.15
C PHE A 51 -0.12 22.19 3.11
N SER A 52 -0.12 23.51 3.33
CA SER A 52 -1.14 24.20 4.14
C SER A 52 -2.50 24.26 3.43
N PHE A 53 -2.47 24.30 2.10
CA PHE A 53 -3.63 24.28 1.21
C PHE A 53 -3.35 23.34 0.03
N LEU A 54 -4.35 22.52 -0.32
CA LEU A 54 -4.31 21.59 -1.45
C LEU A 54 -5.66 21.67 -2.15
N ASP A 55 -5.63 22.02 -3.44
CA ASP A 55 -6.78 21.87 -4.33
C ASP A 55 -6.93 20.39 -4.78
N LYS A 56 -8.11 20.06 -5.34
CA LYS A 56 -8.45 18.70 -5.77
C LYS A 56 -7.45 18.15 -6.80
N ASP A 57 -7.01 18.96 -7.75
CA ASP A 57 -6.16 18.52 -8.86
C ASP A 57 -4.72 18.25 -8.41
N THR A 58 -4.16 19.15 -7.62
CA THR A 58 -2.82 18.98 -7.03
C THR A 58 -2.80 17.78 -6.10
N PHE A 59 -3.81 17.64 -5.24
CA PHE A 59 -3.92 16.46 -4.38
C PHE A 59 -4.00 15.16 -5.18
N LEU A 60 -4.80 15.13 -6.25
CA LEU A 60 -4.94 13.94 -7.09
C LEU A 60 -3.61 13.57 -7.77
N LYS A 61 -2.85 14.55 -8.27
CA LYS A 61 -1.50 14.35 -8.82
C LYS A 61 -0.57 13.75 -7.77
N LEU A 62 -0.52 14.34 -6.57
CA LEU A 62 0.32 13.85 -5.47
C LEU A 62 -0.07 12.43 -5.03
N TYR A 63 -1.38 12.15 -4.91
CA TYR A 63 -1.88 10.83 -4.53
C TYR A 63 -1.48 9.77 -5.56
N LYS A 64 -1.71 10.05 -6.85
CA LYS A 64 -1.37 9.14 -7.96
C LYS A 64 0.15 8.93 -8.09
N ALA A 65 0.96 9.94 -7.78
CA ALA A 65 2.41 9.85 -7.88
C ALA A 65 3.07 9.15 -6.68
N PHE A 66 2.61 9.41 -5.45
CA PHE A 66 3.33 8.98 -4.24
C PHE A 66 2.64 7.88 -3.44
N VAL A 67 1.31 7.80 -3.50
CA VAL A 67 0.53 6.88 -2.64
C VAL A 67 0.07 5.67 -3.44
N ARG A 68 -0.51 5.91 -4.63
CA ARG A 68 -1.05 4.85 -5.49
C ARG A 68 -0.01 3.78 -5.87
N PRO A 69 1.24 4.12 -6.25
CA PRO A 69 2.21 3.09 -6.63
C PRO A 69 2.57 2.17 -5.47
N LEU A 70 2.56 2.66 -4.22
CA LEU A 70 2.84 1.81 -3.06
C LEU A 70 1.79 0.73 -2.87
N VAL A 71 0.52 1.07 -3.16
CA VAL A 71 -0.63 0.20 -2.93
C VAL A 71 -0.91 -0.71 -4.12
N GLU A 72 -0.52 -0.33 -5.33
CA GLU A 72 -0.80 -1.11 -6.56
C GLU A 72 0.42 -1.92 -7.05
N TYR A 73 1.61 -1.68 -6.51
CA TYR A 73 2.82 -2.40 -6.93
C TYR A 73 2.67 -3.91 -6.77
N ALA A 74 3.01 -4.67 -7.80
CA ALA A 74 2.95 -6.14 -7.84
C ALA A 74 1.57 -6.71 -7.47
N ASN A 75 0.49 -5.98 -7.71
CA ASN A 75 -0.87 -6.42 -7.37
C ASN A 75 -1.24 -7.78 -7.99
N VAL A 76 -0.70 -8.12 -9.17
CA VAL A 76 -0.90 -9.43 -9.81
C VAL A 76 -0.46 -10.62 -8.95
N VAL A 77 0.48 -10.39 -8.01
CA VAL A 77 1.00 -11.42 -7.11
C VAL A 77 0.17 -11.55 -5.84
N TRP A 78 -0.10 -10.43 -5.16
CA TRP A 78 -0.65 -10.44 -3.80
C TRP A 78 -2.10 -9.93 -3.71
N SER A 79 -2.75 -9.59 -4.82
CA SER A 79 -4.08 -8.94 -4.85
C SER A 79 -5.01 -9.52 -3.78
N PRO A 80 -5.62 -8.66 -2.93
CA PRO A 80 -6.37 -9.11 -1.78
C PRO A 80 -7.58 -9.96 -2.22
N PHE A 81 -7.64 -11.19 -1.74
CA PHE A 81 -8.76 -12.11 -2.00
C PHE A 81 -9.80 -12.04 -0.88
N LEU A 82 -9.41 -11.63 0.33
CA LEU A 82 -10.31 -11.44 1.45
C LEU A 82 -10.89 -10.04 1.48
N LYS A 83 -12.21 -9.93 1.70
CA LYS A 83 -12.90 -8.64 1.88
C LYS A 83 -12.24 -7.74 2.92
N ARG A 84 -11.74 -8.32 4.03
CA ARG A 84 -11.02 -7.60 5.08
C ARG A 84 -9.76 -6.92 4.56
N GLN A 85 -9.00 -7.61 3.70
CA GLN A 85 -7.78 -7.09 3.11
C GLN A 85 -8.09 -5.94 2.14
N SER A 86 -9.06 -6.13 1.24
CA SER A 86 -9.52 -5.08 0.32
C SER A 86 -9.99 -3.83 1.06
N GLN A 87 -10.77 -4.01 2.13
CA GLN A 87 -11.20 -2.90 3.00
C GLN A 87 -10.00 -2.20 3.68
N THR A 88 -8.98 -2.95 4.08
CA THR A 88 -7.79 -2.40 4.74
C THR A 88 -7.00 -1.52 3.80
N ILE A 89 -6.91 -1.91 2.52
CA ILE A 89 -6.31 -1.12 1.46
C ILE A 89 -7.16 0.12 1.14
N GLU A 90 -8.48 -0.05 0.99
CA GLU A 90 -9.41 1.05 0.69
C GLU A 90 -9.42 2.13 1.79
N ARG A 91 -9.16 1.76 3.06
CA ARG A 91 -9.00 2.73 4.16
C ARG A 91 -7.92 3.76 3.88
N VAL A 92 -6.87 3.42 3.14
CA VAL A 92 -5.82 4.37 2.71
C VAL A 92 -6.44 5.48 1.86
N GLN A 93 -7.23 5.12 0.84
CA GLN A 93 -7.91 6.08 -0.03
C GLN A 93 -8.97 6.89 0.75
N ARG A 94 -9.74 6.24 1.62
CA ARG A 94 -10.73 6.91 2.50
C ARG A 94 -10.09 7.95 3.41
N ARG A 95 -8.88 7.68 3.91
CA ARG A 95 -8.11 8.64 4.72
C ARG A 95 -7.54 9.75 3.87
N ALA A 96 -7.00 9.41 2.69
CA ALA A 96 -6.38 10.37 1.79
C ALA A 96 -7.40 11.44 1.35
N THR A 97 -8.59 11.03 0.90
CA THR A 97 -9.64 11.96 0.43
C THR A 97 -10.15 12.92 1.51
N LYS A 98 -10.00 12.60 2.80
CA LYS A 98 -10.35 13.50 3.92
C LYS A 98 -9.34 14.63 4.15
N ILE A 99 -8.19 14.62 3.46
CA ILE A 99 -7.22 15.73 3.53
C ILE A 99 -7.79 16.98 2.86
N LEU A 100 -8.52 16.79 1.76
CA LEU A 100 -9.18 17.88 1.04
C LEU A 100 -10.32 18.42 1.91
N LYS A 101 -10.28 19.73 2.20
CA LYS A 101 -11.33 20.40 2.99
C LYS A 101 -12.70 20.24 2.34
N GLU A 102 -12.77 20.36 1.03
CA GLU A 102 -13.99 20.21 0.20
C GLU A 102 -14.64 18.82 0.29
N CYS A 103 -13.86 17.81 0.64
CA CYS A 103 -14.30 16.41 0.71
C CYS A 103 -14.56 15.95 2.14
N ARG A 104 -14.24 16.76 3.16
CA ARG A 104 -14.18 16.31 4.55
C ARG A 104 -15.52 15.81 5.09
N ASP A 105 -16.59 16.52 4.75
CA ASP A 105 -17.94 16.28 5.27
C ASP A 105 -18.82 15.47 4.30
N LYS A 106 -18.31 15.17 3.10
CA LYS A 106 -18.99 14.36 2.10
C LYS A 106 -18.94 12.87 2.44
N SER A 107 -19.99 12.14 2.06
CA SER A 107 -19.98 10.67 2.11
C SER A 107 -18.82 10.11 1.26
N TYR A 108 -18.43 8.85 1.51
CA TYR A 108 -17.31 8.29 0.73
C TYR A 108 -17.63 8.16 -0.76
N ALA A 109 -18.87 7.83 -1.12
CA ALA A 109 -19.28 7.73 -2.52
C ALA A 109 -19.17 9.09 -3.24
N GLU A 110 -19.66 10.16 -2.62
CA GLU A 110 -19.58 11.54 -3.17
C GLU A 110 -18.15 12.08 -3.29
N ARG A 111 -17.20 11.52 -2.52
CA ARG A 111 -15.78 11.88 -2.64
C ARG A 111 -15.10 11.25 -3.86
N LEU A 112 -15.69 10.20 -4.43
CA LEU A 112 -15.12 9.47 -5.57
C LEU A 112 -15.66 9.94 -6.93
N THR A 113 -16.77 10.68 -6.92
CA THR A 113 -17.34 11.42 -8.04
C THR A 113 -16.66 12.78 -8.22
#